data_AF-A0A395W5D0-F1
#
_entry.id   AF-A0A395W5D0-F1
#
_cell.length_a   1.000
_cell.length_b   1.000
_cell.length_c   1.000
_cell.angle_alpha   90.00
_cell.angle_beta   90.00
_cell.angle_gamma   90.00
#
_symmetry.space_group_name_H-M   'P 1'
#
loop_
_entity.id
_entity.type
_entity.pdbx_description
1 polymer ?
#
loop_
_entity_poly.entity_id
_entity_poly.type
_entity_poly.pdbx_seq_one_letter_code
_entity_poly.pdbx_strand_id
1 'polypeptide(L)'
;MTKSIPSSGAGAVRIILKNKDAFHFDLREKKEDNGKQSYLFDVYYENATGTLNVLMDNGEPVIAALNLSLGKVITLSNDTNLKKLCKYVIDQVNA
;
A
#
# COMPACT_ATOMS: atom_id res chain seq x y z
N MET A 1 -15.64 -14.41 5.85
CA MET A 1 -14.56 -14.84 4.93
C MET A 1 -14.03 -13.62 4.22
N THR A 2 -12.73 -13.35 4.39
CA THR A 2 -12.03 -12.31 3.64
C THR A 2 -12.13 -12.60 2.14
N LYS A 3 -12.36 -11.56 1.32
CA LYS A 3 -12.38 -11.74 -0.14
C LYS A 3 -10.95 -11.74 -0.68
N SER A 4 -10.59 -12.77 -1.45
CA SER A 4 -9.35 -12.83 -2.22
C SER A 4 -9.31 -11.77 -3.32
N ILE A 5 -8.10 -11.38 -3.73
CA ILE A 5 -7.91 -10.42 -4.82
C ILE A 5 -7.98 -11.18 -6.15
N PRO A 6 -8.75 -10.70 -7.15
CA PRO A 6 -8.77 -11.29 -8.49
C PRO A 6 -7.37 -11.37 -9.09
N SER A 7 -7.09 -12.40 -9.89
CA SER A 7 -5.78 -12.58 -10.54
C SER A 7 -5.35 -11.39 -11.43
N SER A 8 -6.30 -10.57 -11.89
CA SER A 8 -6.06 -9.32 -12.63
C SER A 8 -5.67 -8.13 -11.75
N GLY A 9 -5.70 -8.25 -10.43
CA GLY A 9 -5.52 -7.15 -9.48
C GLY A 9 -6.67 -6.14 -9.45
N ALA A 10 -7.77 -6.41 -10.17
CA ALA A 10 -8.90 -5.48 -10.27
C ALA A 10 -9.53 -5.21 -8.90
N GLY A 11 -9.62 -3.93 -8.52
CA GLY A 11 -10.22 -3.51 -7.26
C GLY A 11 -9.42 -3.91 -6.01
N ALA A 12 -8.15 -4.31 -6.14
CA ALA A 12 -7.31 -4.79 -5.04
C ALA A 12 -7.30 -3.83 -3.84
N VAL A 13 -7.08 -2.53 -4.08
CA VAL A 13 -7.04 -1.54 -2.98
C VAL A 13 -8.37 -1.46 -2.23
N ARG A 14 -9.49 -1.49 -2.96
CA ARG A 14 -10.84 -1.45 -2.34
C ARG A 14 -11.11 -2.72 -1.53
N ILE A 15 -10.63 -3.87 -2.00
CA ILE A 15 -10.75 -5.16 -1.30
C ILE A 15 -9.92 -5.11 0.00
N ILE A 16 -8.67 -4.68 -0.07
CA ILE A 16 -7.78 -4.51 1.08
C ILE A 16 -8.39 -3.55 2.12
N LEU A 17 -8.85 -2.37 1.69
CA LEU A 17 -9.44 -1.38 2.60
C LEU A 17 -10.71 -1.86 3.30
N LYS A 18 -11.44 -2.82 2.72
CA LYS A 18 -12.63 -3.43 3.32
C LYS A 18 -12.30 -4.56 4.30
N ASN A 19 -11.09 -5.12 4.23
CA ASN A 19 -10.66 -6.26 5.03
C ASN A 19 -9.25 -6.01 5.58
N LYS A 20 -9.08 -4.88 6.29
CA LYS A 20 -7.77 -4.43 6.78
C LYS A 20 -7.09 -5.44 7.70
N ASP A 21 -7.86 -6.24 8.43
CA ASP A 21 -7.36 -7.27 9.35
C ASP A 21 -6.59 -8.39 8.61
N ALA A 22 -6.88 -8.60 7.32
CA ALA A 22 -6.18 -9.56 6.48
C ALA A 22 -5.02 -8.94 5.69
N PHE A 23 -4.76 -7.64 5.87
CA PHE A 23 -3.68 -6.93 5.22
C PHE A 23 -2.51 -6.78 6.19
N HIS A 24 -1.47 -7.59 5.95
CA HIS A 24 -0.24 -7.55 6.72
C HIS A 24 0.84 -6.83 5.93
N PHE A 25 1.70 -6.11 6.64
CA PHE A 25 2.79 -5.36 6.02
C PHE A 25 3.95 -5.24 7.00
N ASP A 26 5.16 -5.38 6.47
CA ASP A 26 6.40 -5.27 7.23
C ASP A 26 7.23 -4.12 6.66
N LEU A 27 7.66 -3.19 7.53
CA LEU A 27 8.51 -2.09 7.13
C LEU A 27 9.91 -2.62 6.78
N ARG A 28 10.29 -2.49 5.51
CA ARG A 28 11.62 -2.88 5.02
C ARG A 28 12.60 -1.72 5.07
N GLU A 29 12.17 -0.52 4.70
CA GLU A 29 13.05 0.65 4.66
C GLU A 29 12.27 1.93 4.98
N LYS A 30 12.87 2.82 5.78
CA LYS A 30 12.42 4.19 6.03
C LYS A 30 13.59 5.14 5.80
N LYS A 31 13.41 6.15 4.96
CA LYS A 31 14.41 7.20 4.67
C LYS A 31 13.77 8.57 4.78
N GLU A 32 14.56 9.54 5.21
CA GLU A 32 14.18 10.96 5.18
C GLU A 32 15.18 11.73 4.30
N ASP A 33 14.66 12.48 3.34
CA ASP A 33 15.46 13.33 2.45
C ASP A 33 14.68 14.61 2.13
N ASN A 34 15.33 15.78 2.33
CA ASN A 34 14.75 17.10 2.06
C ASN A 34 13.34 17.31 2.66
N GLY A 35 13.11 16.82 3.89
CA GLY A 35 11.81 16.92 4.57
C GLY A 35 10.73 15.95 4.07
N LYS A 36 11.07 15.07 3.13
CA LYS A 36 10.18 13.99 2.63
C LYS A 36 10.57 12.67 3.26
N GLN A 37 9.57 11.85 3.54
CA GLN A 37 9.76 10.52 4.12
C GLN A 37 9.39 9.44 3.12
N SER A 38 10.37 8.60 2.76
CA SER A 38 10.18 7.44 1.90
C SER A 38 10.04 6.18 2.74
N TYR A 39 9.08 5.35 2.40
CA TYR A 39 8.80 4.07 3.04
C TYR A 39 8.71 2.96 1.99
N LEU A 40 9.35 1.82 2.26
CA LEU A 40 9.20 0.59 1.51
C LEU A 40 8.69 -0.50 2.46
N PHE A 41 7.61 -1.15 2.07
CA PHE A 41 7.01 -2.27 2.77
C PHE A 41 7.01 -3.52 1.92
N ASP A 42 7.23 -4.67 2.56
CA ASP A 42 6.69 -5.94 2.07
C ASP A 42 5.22 -6.02 2.51
N VAL A 43 4.33 -6.48 1.62
CA VAL A 43 2.89 -6.56 1.89
C VAL A 43 2.33 -7.92 1.53
N TYR A 44 1.34 -8.35 2.32
CA TYR A 44 0.71 -9.66 2.24
C TYR A 44 -0.79 -9.50 2.40
N TYR A 45 -1.55 -10.11 1.50
CA TYR A 45 -3.00 -10.16 1.59
C TYR A 45 -3.50 -11.47 0.99
N GLU A 46 -3.97 -12.37 1.85
CA GLU A 46 -4.57 -13.65 1.45
C GLU A 46 -3.71 -14.40 0.40
N ASN A 47 -4.10 -14.30 -0.88
CA ASN A 47 -3.50 -14.96 -2.03
C ASN A 47 -2.45 -14.11 -2.79
N ALA A 48 -2.05 -12.95 -2.26
CA ALA A 48 -1.17 -12.02 -2.93
C ALA A 48 -0.06 -11.52 -2.00
N THR A 49 1.14 -11.42 -2.55
CA THR A 49 2.33 -10.90 -1.88
C THR A 49 3.00 -9.86 -2.76
N GLY A 50 3.58 -8.83 -2.15
CA GLY A 50 3.99 -7.68 -2.90
C GLY A 50 4.81 -6.68 -2.14
N THR A 51 4.93 -5.49 -2.73
CA THR A 51 5.55 -4.33 -2.10
C THR A 51 4.66 -3.10 -2.17
N LEU A 52 4.78 -2.24 -1.17
CA LEU A 52 4.20 -0.90 -1.15
C LEU A 52 5.32 0.12 -0.95
N ASN A 53 5.53 0.96 -1.96
CA ASN A 53 6.40 2.13 -1.87
C ASN A 53 5.55 3.37 -1.62
N VAL A 54 5.95 4.22 -0.68
CA VAL A 54 5.26 5.47 -0.35
C VAL A 54 6.28 6.59 -0.15
N LEU A 55 6.09 7.71 -0.84
CA LEU A 55 6.74 8.99 -0.52
C LEU A 55 5.70 9.90 0.13
N MET A 56 6.01 10.33 1.35
CA MET A 56 5.25 11.28 2.13
C MET A 56 5.89 12.67 2.02
N ASP A 57 5.06 13.69 1.82
CA ASP A 57 5.44 15.09 1.81
C ASP A 57 4.37 15.87 2.59
N ASN A 58 4.78 16.61 3.63
CA ASN A 58 3.87 17.33 4.54
C ASN A 58 2.70 16.48 5.08
N GLY A 59 2.97 15.24 5.47
CA GLY A 59 1.95 14.32 6.03
C GLY A 59 1.01 13.68 5.00
N GLU A 60 1.21 13.94 3.70
CA GLU A 60 0.39 13.40 2.63
C GLU A 60 1.19 12.45 1.72
N PRO A 61 0.61 11.30 1.30
CA PRO A 61 1.22 10.48 0.26
C PRO A 61 1.18 11.22 -1.07
N VAL A 62 2.36 11.55 -1.62
CA VAL A 62 2.52 12.23 -2.92
C VAL A 62 2.95 11.28 -4.04
N ILE A 63 3.65 10.20 -3.69
CA ILE A 63 3.94 9.08 -4.60
C ILE A 63 3.60 7.79 -3.86
N ALA A 64 2.91 6.88 -4.53
CA ALA A 64 2.77 5.53 -4.04
C ALA A 64 2.66 4.52 -5.18
N ALA A 65 3.24 3.35 -4.97
CA ALA A 65 3.15 2.22 -5.88
C ALA A 65 2.95 0.93 -5.08
N LEU A 66 1.82 0.27 -5.30
CA LEU A 66 1.49 -1.05 -4.78
C LEU A 66 1.66 -2.08 -5.89
N ASN A 67 2.58 -3.02 -5.71
CA ASN A 67 2.79 -4.14 -6.61
C ASN A 67 2.47 -5.44 -5.88
N LEU A 68 1.40 -6.12 -6.24
CA LEU A 68 0.96 -7.39 -5.64
C LEU A 68 1.38 -8.63 -6.44
N SER A 69 2.27 -8.47 -7.43
CA SER A 69 2.68 -9.54 -8.35
C SER A 69 1.52 -10.11 -9.19
N LEU A 70 0.45 -9.33 -9.37
CA LEU A 70 -0.75 -9.68 -10.15
C LEU A 70 -0.74 -9.06 -11.56
N GLY A 71 0.45 -8.82 -12.12
CA GLY A 71 0.62 -8.27 -13.47
C GLY A 71 0.28 -6.77 -13.64
N LYS A 72 -0.12 -6.07 -12.56
CA LYS A 72 -0.38 -4.62 -12.57
C LYS A 72 0.20 -3.94 -11.34
N VAL A 73 0.85 -2.79 -11.55
CA VAL A 73 1.25 -1.86 -10.50
C VAL A 73 0.15 -0.82 -10.30
N ILE A 74 -0.31 -0.67 -9.07
CA ILE A 74 -1.34 0.29 -8.68
C ILE A 74 -0.64 1.54 -8.15
N THR A 75 -1.00 2.70 -8.69
CA THR A 75 -0.38 3.99 -8.37
C THR A 75 -1.46 5.01 -8.03
N LEU A 76 -1.07 6.13 -7.40
CA LEU A 76 -2.02 7.20 -7.06
C LEU A 76 -2.75 7.78 -8.29
N SER A 77 -2.13 7.70 -9.48
CA SER A 77 -2.71 8.15 -10.74
C SER A 77 -3.76 7.22 -11.32
N ASN A 78 -3.77 5.93 -10.95
CA ASN A 78 -4.67 4.92 -11.51
C ASN A 78 -5.69 4.34 -10.50
N ASP A 79 -5.49 4.54 -9.19
CA ASP A 79 -6.48 4.25 -8.15
C ASP A 79 -6.37 5.26 -7.00
N THR A 80 -7.36 6.15 -6.89
CA THR A 80 -7.40 7.19 -5.85
C THR A 80 -7.59 6.62 -4.45
N ASN A 81 -8.06 5.37 -4.30
CA ASN A 81 -8.14 4.73 -2.98
C ASN A 81 -6.77 4.36 -2.42
N LEU A 82 -5.73 4.27 -3.27
CA LEU A 82 -4.39 3.92 -2.80
C LEU A 82 -3.90 4.92 -1.75
N LYS A 83 -4.27 6.21 -1.89
CA LYS A 83 -3.96 7.24 -0.90
C LYS A 83 -4.50 6.90 0.50
N LYS A 84 -5.71 6.34 0.59
CA LYS A 84 -6.31 5.93 1.87
C LYS A 84 -5.60 4.72 2.46
N LEU A 85 -5.17 3.78 1.61
CA LEU A 85 -4.40 2.62 2.06
C LEU A 85 -3.03 3.05 2.59
N CYS A 86 -2.33 3.94 1.89
CA CYS A 86 -1.05 4.49 2.34
C CYS A 86 -1.18 5.16 3.71
N LYS A 87 -2.19 6.03 3.91
CA LYS A 87 -2.42 6.66 5.22
C LYS A 87 -2.62 5.63 6.32
N TYR A 88 -3.49 4.64 6.10
CA TYR A 88 -3.70 3.55 7.05
C TYR A 88 -2.39 2.85 7.44
N VAL A 89 -1.56 2.46 6.46
CA VAL A 89 -0.28 1.78 6.73
C VAL A 89 0.68 2.67 7.52
N ILE A 90 0.84 3.92 7.10
CA ILE A 90 1.75 4.87 7.75
C ILE A 90 1.30 5.21 9.18
N ASP A 91 0.00 5.37 9.39
CA ASP A 91 -0.57 5.62 10.72
C ASP A 91 -0.30 4.44 11.66
N GLN A 92 -0.33 3.19 11.18
CA GLN A 92 -0.02 2.02 12.02
C GLN A 92 1.47 1.91 12.36
N VAL A 93 2.36 2.39 11.50
CA VAL A 93 3.82 2.30 11.69
C VAL A 93 4.34 3.42 12.59
N ASN A 94 3.68 4.57 12.57
CA ASN A 94 4.07 5.73 13.38
C ASN A 94 3.23 5.90 14.66
N ALA A 95 2.27 4.99 14.93
CA ALA A 95 1.54 4.92 16.19
C ALA A 95 2.40 4.32 17.31
#